data_AF-A0A1A3U7B7-F1
#
_entry.id   AF-A0A1A3U7B7-F1
#
_cell.length_a   1.000
_cell.length_b   1.000
_cell.length_c   1.000
_cell.angle_alpha   90.00
_cell.angle_beta   90.00
_cell.angle_gamma   90.00
#
_symmetry.space_group_name_H-M   'P 1'
#
loop_
_entity.id
_entity.type
_entity.pdbx_description
1 polymer ?
#
loop_
_entity_poly.entity_id
_entity_poly.type
_entity_poly.pdbx_seq_one_letter_code
_entity_poly.pdbx_strand_id
1 'polypeptide(L)'
;MKRSEPLDRLFTDSAGSLVYGEPHQTPDGATVITAARVKAAGDSGMTATPLGVVVIRGDRAKWVPAVDADRIALVGVLTGLLSAVIASLAVLRRPPWPDLRGTGARRDEAL
;
A
#
# COMPACT_ATOMS: atom_id res chain seq x y z
N MET A 1 -20.74 -25.01 11.59
CA MET A 1 -20.42 -23.57 11.77
C MET A 1 -19.63 -23.42 13.06
N LYS A 2 -18.34 -22.97 13.01
CA LYS A 2 -17.50 -22.52 14.17
C LYS A 2 -16.06 -22.16 13.73
N ARG A 3 -15.90 -21.30 12.71
CA ARG A 3 -14.59 -20.76 12.28
C ARG A 3 -14.39 -19.27 12.60
N SER A 4 -15.36 -18.63 13.24
CA SER A 4 -15.35 -17.19 13.54
C SER A 4 -14.55 -16.83 14.80
N GLU A 5 -14.50 -17.69 15.82
CA GLU A 5 -13.81 -17.43 17.09
C GLU A 5 -12.34 -16.96 16.99
N PRO A 6 -11.48 -17.57 16.15
CA PRO A 6 -10.09 -17.10 16.03
C PRO A 6 -9.99 -15.79 15.26
N LEU A 7 -10.88 -15.53 14.30
CA LEU A 7 -10.91 -14.27 13.56
C LEU A 7 -11.39 -13.13 14.47
N ASP A 8 -12.45 -13.34 15.24
CA ASP A 8 -12.97 -12.35 16.18
C ASP A 8 -11.96 -11.99 17.28
N ARG A 9 -11.14 -12.96 17.72
CA ARG A 9 -10.01 -12.69 18.62
C ARG A 9 -8.89 -11.90 17.94
N LEU A 10 -8.53 -12.21 16.70
CA LEU A 10 -7.54 -11.42 15.93
C LEU A 10 -8.03 -9.98 15.71
N PHE A 11 -9.32 -9.76 15.49
CA PHE A 11 -9.91 -8.44 15.35
C PHE A 11 -9.99 -7.69 16.68
N THR A 12 -10.33 -8.37 17.78
CA THR A 12 -10.38 -7.79 19.14
C THR A 12 -8.98 -7.43 19.65
N ASP A 13 -8.00 -8.30 19.41
CA ASP A 13 -6.60 -8.13 19.84
C ASP A 13 -5.82 -7.19 18.89
N SER A 14 -6.26 -7.04 17.63
CA SER A 14 -5.75 -6.02 16.70
C SER A 14 -6.46 -4.68 16.74
N ALA A 15 -7.59 -4.58 17.45
CA ALA A 15 -8.28 -3.32 17.66
C ALA A 15 -7.53 -2.50 18.72
N GLY A 16 -6.36 -1.97 18.34
CA GLY A 16 -5.68 -0.95 19.15
C GLY A 16 -6.65 0.19 19.47
N SER A 17 -6.61 0.68 20.71
CA SER A 17 -7.44 1.78 21.18
C SER A 17 -7.13 3.04 20.39
N LEU A 18 -8.19 3.70 19.91
CA LEU A 18 -8.06 5.00 19.27
C LEU A 18 -7.93 6.06 20.37
N VAL A 19 -6.81 6.78 20.36
CA VAL A 19 -6.50 7.84 21.32
C VAL A 19 -6.45 9.16 20.59
N TYR A 20 -7.13 10.15 21.14
CA TYR A 20 -7.07 11.54 20.69
C TYR A 20 -6.19 12.34 21.63
N GLY A 21 -5.32 13.17 21.07
CA GLY A 21 -4.51 14.12 21.84
C GLY A 21 -5.35 15.30 22.34
N GLU A 22 -4.76 16.06 23.26
CA GLU A 22 -5.35 17.30 23.73
C GLU A 22 -5.54 18.29 22.55
N PRO A 23 -6.71 18.93 22.42
CA PRO A 23 -6.92 19.94 21.38
C PRO A 23 -5.98 21.13 21.57
N HIS A 24 -5.17 21.42 20.54
CA HIS A 24 -4.25 22.55 20.56
C HIS A 24 -4.76 23.67 19.63
N GLN A 25 -4.87 24.88 20.18
CA GLN A 25 -5.23 26.08 19.42
C GLN A 25 -3.99 26.68 18.77
N THR A 26 -4.06 26.91 17.46
CA THR A 26 -3.04 27.66 16.72
C THR A 26 -3.33 29.17 16.79
N PRO A 27 -2.31 30.05 16.64
CA PRO A 27 -2.50 31.49 16.62
C PRO A 27 -3.54 31.97 15.59
N ASP A 28 -3.70 31.21 14.51
CA ASP A 28 -4.64 31.50 13.44
C ASP A 28 -6.09 31.10 13.77
N GLY A 29 -6.37 30.63 15.00
CA GLY A 29 -7.70 30.21 15.45
C GLY A 29 -8.15 28.83 14.94
N ALA A 30 -7.22 27.98 14.50
CA ALA A 30 -7.53 26.58 14.18
C ALA A 30 -7.23 25.67 15.38
N THR A 31 -8.15 24.75 15.66
CA THR A 31 -8.00 23.68 16.65
C THR A 31 -7.44 22.44 15.97
N VAL A 32 -6.30 21.95 16.45
CA VAL A 32 -5.65 20.73 15.96
C VAL A 32 -5.82 19.63 17.00
N ILE A 33 -6.38 18.49 16.60
CA ILE A 33 -6.57 17.31 17.44
C ILE A 33 -5.80 16.16 16.80
N THR A 34 -4.79 15.63 17.48
CA THR A 34 -4.01 14.49 16.99
C THR A 34 -4.77 13.19 17.26
N ALA A 35 -4.60 12.20 16.39
CA ALA A 35 -5.21 10.89 16.53
C ALA A 35 -4.15 9.80 16.31
N ALA A 36 -4.11 8.84 17.24
CA ALA A 36 -3.18 7.72 17.21
C ALA A 36 -3.91 6.43 17.54
N ARG A 37 -3.47 5.33 16.93
CA ARG A 37 -3.88 3.97 17.31
C ARG A 37 -2.83 3.43 18.26
N VAL A 38 -3.24 3.03 19.44
CA VAL A 38 -2.34 2.44 20.42
C VAL A 38 -2.68 0.96 20.57
N LYS A 39 -1.71 0.08 20.31
CA LYS A 39 -1.87 -1.37 20.43
C LYS A 39 -0.92 -1.92 21.48
N ALA A 40 -1.42 -2.83 22.32
CA ALA A 40 -0.58 -3.61 23.22
C ALA A 40 0.31 -4.54 22.37
N ALA A 41 1.62 -4.43 22.56
CA ALA A 41 2.60 -5.27 21.87
C ALA A 41 3.12 -6.31 22.87
N GLY A 42 2.35 -7.41 22.98
CA GLY A 42 2.75 -8.61 23.73
C GLY A 42 3.35 -8.33 25.12
N ASP A 43 4.34 -9.14 25.44
CA ASP A 43 5.04 -9.27 26.71
C ASP A 43 6.02 -8.13 27.03
N SER A 44 6.16 -7.09 26.19
CA SER A 44 7.24 -6.10 26.39
C SER A 44 6.96 -4.66 25.94
N GLY A 45 5.76 -4.27 25.52
CA GLY A 45 5.53 -2.84 25.27
C GLY A 45 4.19 -2.40 24.73
N MET A 46 4.09 -1.08 24.52
CA MET A 46 2.97 -0.42 23.87
C MET A 46 3.47 0.22 22.57
N THR A 47 2.77 0.00 21.46
CA THR A 47 3.07 0.69 20.19
C THR A 47 1.99 1.72 19.91
N ALA A 48 2.39 2.99 19.77
CA ALA A 48 1.54 4.07 19.31
C ALA A 48 1.83 4.35 17.82
N THR A 49 0.84 4.14 16.96
CA THR A 49 0.92 4.47 15.53
C THR A 49 0.13 5.75 15.27
N PRO A 50 0.76 6.83 14.79
CA PRO A 50 0.04 8.05 14.43
C PRO A 50 -0.88 7.76 13.23
N LEU A 51 -2.13 8.19 13.32
CA LEU A 51 -3.11 8.05 12.22
C LEU A 51 -3.25 9.34 11.43
N GLY A 52 -3.16 10.48 12.11
CA GLY A 52 -3.34 11.79 11.52
C GLY A 52 -3.75 12.85 12.52
N VAL A 53 -4.18 13.98 12.00
CA VAL A 53 -4.69 15.11 12.77
C VAL A 53 -6.00 15.61 12.16
N VAL A 54 -6.97 15.94 13.01
CA VAL A 54 -8.15 16.71 12.62
C VAL A 54 -7.83 18.17 12.85
N VAL A 55 -8.02 19.00 11.84
CA VAL A 55 -7.88 20.46 11.91
C VAL A 55 -9.27 21.08 11.76
N ILE A 56 -9.74 21.74 12.80
CA ILE A 56 -11.02 22.44 12.84
C ILE A 56 -10.74 23.94 12.77
N ARG A 57 -11.37 24.65 11.82
CA ARG A 57 -11.27 26.10 11.67
C ARG A 57 -12.65 26.65 11.34
N GLY A 58 -13.24 27.37 12.31
CA GLY A 58 -14.63 27.83 12.20
C GLY A 58 -15.59 26.64 12.07
N ASP A 59 -16.36 26.61 10.99
CA ASP A 59 -17.32 25.56 10.64
C ASP A 59 -16.72 24.42 9.80
N ARG A 60 -15.42 24.50 9.45
CA ARG A 60 -14.75 23.50 8.61
C ARG A 60 -13.87 22.58 9.45
N ALA A 61 -14.07 21.28 9.29
CA ALA A 61 -13.17 20.24 9.80
C ALA A 61 -12.46 19.55 8.63
N LYS A 62 -11.13 19.38 8.73
CA LYS A 62 -10.30 18.68 7.74
C LYS A 62 -9.48 17.60 8.43
N TRP A 63 -9.55 16.38 7.91
CA TRP A 63 -8.64 15.30 8.30
C TRP A 63 -7.34 15.38 7.50
N VAL A 64 -6.21 15.23 8.18
CA VAL A 64 -4.87 15.17 7.58
C VAL A 64 -4.22 13.86 8.04
N PRO A 65 -4.08 12.85 7.17
CA PRO A 65 -3.52 11.56 7.55
C PRO A 65 -2.00 11.64 7.77
N ALA A 66 -1.49 10.87 8.73
CA ALA A 66 -0.06 10.64 8.94
C ALA A 66 0.43 9.53 7.98
N VAL A 67 0.40 9.81 6.68
CA VAL A 67 0.83 8.86 5.64
C VAL A 67 2.21 9.23 5.10
N ASP A 68 3.06 8.22 4.96
CA ASP A 68 4.38 8.36 4.31
C ASP A 68 4.21 8.17 2.79
N ALA A 69 4.15 9.30 2.08
CA ALA A 69 3.99 9.31 0.62
C ALA A 69 5.21 8.73 -0.11
N ASP A 70 6.41 8.91 0.45
CA ASP A 70 7.66 8.42 -0.15
C ASP A 70 7.70 6.89 -0.10
N ARG A 71 7.27 6.30 1.01
CA ARG A 71 7.13 4.86 1.13
C ARG A 71 6.12 4.28 0.15
N ILE A 72 4.97 4.95 -0.04
CA ILE A 72 3.96 4.52 -1.02
C ILE A 72 4.54 4.60 -2.44
N ALA A 73 5.21 5.70 -2.77
CA ALA A 73 5.85 5.90 -4.06
C ALA A 73 6.91 4.81 -4.31
N LEU A 74 7.75 4.51 -3.32
CA LEU A 74 8.77 3.47 -3.40
C LEU A 74 8.16 2.10 -3.70
N VAL A 75 7.07 1.72 -3.01
CA VAL A 75 6.35 0.45 -3.28
C VAL A 75 5.82 0.42 -4.71
N GLY A 76 5.25 1.53 -5.19
CA GLY A 76 4.77 1.65 -6.57
C GLY A 76 5.89 1.48 -7.60
N VAL A 77 7.03 2.17 -7.40
CA VAL A 77 8.20 2.10 -8.28
C VAL A 77 8.80 0.70 -8.30
N LEU A 78 8.99 0.07 -7.13
CA LEU A 78 9.52 -1.29 -7.04
C LEU A 78 8.60 -2.31 -7.73
N THR A 79 7.29 -2.18 -7.52
CA THR A 79 6.30 -3.04 -8.18
C THR A 79 6.36 -2.86 -9.70
N GLY A 80 6.37 -1.62 -10.19
CA GLY A 80 6.47 -1.32 -11.61
C GLY A 80 7.78 -1.82 -12.25
N LEU A 81 8.90 -1.63 -11.56
CA LEU A 81 10.21 -2.13 -12.00
C LEU A 81 10.22 -3.67 -12.07
N LEU A 82 9.70 -4.35 -11.06
CA LEU A 82 9.63 -5.81 -11.04
C LEU A 82 8.75 -6.33 -12.18
N SER A 83 7.58 -5.72 -12.41
CA SER A 83 6.73 -6.03 -13.55
C SER A 83 7.44 -5.82 -14.88
N ALA A 84 8.17 -4.71 -15.06
CA ALA A 84 8.93 -4.44 -16.28
C ALA A 84 10.03 -5.46 -16.52
N VAL A 85 10.76 -5.86 -15.48
CA VAL A 85 11.79 -6.91 -15.56
C VAL A 85 11.17 -8.25 -15.96
N ILE A 86 10.07 -8.65 -15.33
CA ILE A 86 9.38 -9.91 -15.64
C ILE A 86 8.86 -9.89 -17.08
N ALA A 87 8.23 -8.80 -17.51
CA ALA A 87 7.75 -8.65 -18.88
C ALA A 87 8.90 -8.73 -19.90
N SER A 88 10.01 -8.04 -19.62
CA SER A 88 11.21 -8.09 -20.46
C SER A 88 11.78 -9.51 -20.53
N LEU A 89 11.90 -10.20 -19.39
CA LEU A 89 12.34 -11.60 -19.35
C LEU A 89 11.37 -12.54 -20.07
N ALA A 90 10.06 -12.30 -19.98
CA ALA A 90 9.06 -13.10 -20.68
C ALA A 90 9.22 -12.96 -22.21
N VAL A 91 9.39 -11.74 -22.70
CA VAL A 91 9.68 -11.46 -24.12
C VAL A 91 11.00 -12.11 -24.54
N LEU A 92 12.05 -12.05 -23.71
CA LEU A 92 13.33 -12.67 -24.02
C LEU A 92 13.28 -14.22 -24.00
N ARG A 93 12.49 -14.81 -23.11
CA ARG A 93 12.38 -16.28 -22.95
C ARG A 93 11.42 -16.93 -23.95
N ARG A 94 10.35 -16.22 -24.32
CA ARG A 94 9.37 -16.66 -25.32
C ARG A 94 9.20 -15.54 -26.32
N PRO A 95 10.21 -15.34 -27.18
CA PRO A 95 10.14 -14.31 -28.20
C PRO A 95 8.83 -14.44 -28.98
N PRO A 96 7.99 -13.39 -29.03
CA PRO A 96 6.71 -13.45 -29.72
C PRO A 96 6.87 -13.42 -31.23
N TRP A 97 8.09 -13.22 -31.75
CA TRP A 97 8.32 -13.19 -33.18
C TRP A 97 8.34 -14.61 -33.77
N PRO A 98 7.64 -14.82 -34.91
CA PRO A 98 7.70 -16.05 -35.67
C PRO A 98 9.14 -16.39 -36.08
N ASP A 99 9.48 -17.68 -36.06
CA ASP A 99 10.82 -18.17 -36.42
C ASP A 99 11.13 -17.85 -37.90
N LEU A 100 12.15 -17.02 -38.13
CA LEU A 100 12.51 -16.50 -39.45
C LEU A 100 13.25 -17.52 -40.34
N ARG A 101 13.35 -18.78 -39.89
CA ARG A 101 14.12 -19.84 -40.58
C ARG A 101 13.34 -20.63 -41.65
N GLY A 102 12.15 -20.19 -42.05
CA GLY A 102 11.23 -21.02 -42.84
C GLY A 102 10.55 -20.35 -44.03
N THR A 103 11.28 -19.62 -44.90
CA THR A 103 10.75 -19.25 -46.23
C THR A 103 11.89 -19.12 -47.26
N GLY A 104 12.76 -20.14 -47.31
CA GLY A 104 13.60 -20.38 -48.47
C GLY A 104 12.77 -21.13 -49.51
N ALA A 105 12.44 -20.44 -50.60
CA ALA A 105 11.79 -20.92 -51.81
C ALA A 105 11.81 -22.45 -52.00
N ARG A 106 10.62 -23.07 -51.96
CA ARG A 106 10.34 -24.29 -52.72
C ARG A 106 10.53 -23.91 -54.19
N ARG A 107 11.73 -24.12 -54.73
CA ARG A 107 11.98 -24.09 -56.16
C ARG A 107 11.21 -25.27 -56.74
N ASP A 108 10.24 -24.93 -57.58
CA ASP A 108 9.61 -25.85 -58.51
C ASP A 108 10.70 -26.51 -59.35
N GLU A 109 10.93 -27.81 -59.15
CA GLU A 109 11.54 -28.65 -60.17
C GLU A 109 10.48 -29.68 -60.58
N ALA A 110 9.63 -29.23 -61.48
CA ALA A 110 8.93 -30.09 -62.41
C ALA A 110 9.88 -30.37 -63.58
N LEU A 111 10.38 -31.60 -63.67
CA LEU A 111 10.82 -32.27 -64.89
C LEU A 111 10.30 -33.70 -64.85
#